data_AF-A0A971SP75-F1
#
_entry.id   AF-A0A971SP75-F1
#
_cell.length_a   1.000
_cell.length_b   1.000
_cell.length_c   1.000
_cell.angle_alpha   90.00
_cell.angle_beta   90.00
_cell.angle_gamma   90.00
#
_symmetry.space_group_name_H-M   'P 1'
#
loop_
_entity.id
_entity.type
_entity.pdbx_description
1 polymer ?
#
loop_
_entity_poly.entity_id
_entity_poly.type
_entity_poly.pdbx_seq_one_letter_code
_entity_poly.pdbx_strand_id
1 'polypeptide(L)'
;MDSSAGGKNSQRVPNYFLRRLLVAIILLGTVALFVYNPTREFVKTTVLLGMPALVVWSYRRRFIRFSWTWWTCTIVLLALIAGYVFMLLGLPERIAVKSIEREAGIYLVQGQYDRAIEKYRELERYDRKNRMERKIGEVEKQKEYHESYQQARKMVVEGNYTEARRILEEIPLDAIVYPQAQELLRDLEKD
;
A
#
# COMPACT_ATOMS: atom_id res chain seq x y z
N MET A 1 -45.59 -27.19 -57.05
CA MET A 1 -44.94 -27.98 -55.97
C MET A 1 -43.92 -27.05 -55.34
N ASP A 2 -44.37 -26.30 -54.34
CA ASP A 2 -43.59 -25.26 -53.67
C ASP A 2 -42.86 -25.88 -52.48
N SER A 3 -41.53 -25.81 -52.49
CA SER A 3 -40.68 -26.16 -51.35
C SER A 3 -39.96 -24.90 -50.87
N SER A 4 -40.65 -24.12 -50.03
CA SER A 4 -40.10 -22.97 -49.35
C SER A 4 -39.43 -23.42 -48.05
N ALA A 5 -38.11 -23.59 -48.08
CA ALA A 5 -37.32 -23.89 -46.88
C ALA A 5 -36.77 -22.59 -46.28
N GLY A 6 -37.61 -21.89 -45.52
CA GLY A 6 -37.22 -20.74 -44.71
C GLY A 6 -36.36 -21.17 -43.53
N GLY A 7 -35.04 -20.98 -43.64
CA GLY A 7 -34.10 -21.10 -42.52
C GLY A 7 -34.39 -20.03 -41.46
N LYS A 8 -35.02 -20.44 -40.35
CA LYS A 8 -35.22 -19.57 -39.18
C LYS A 8 -33.87 -19.26 -38.53
N ASN A 9 -33.36 -18.07 -38.82
CA ASN A 9 -32.29 -17.43 -38.07
C ASN A 9 -32.77 -17.22 -36.62
N SER A 10 -32.32 -18.06 -35.69
CA SER A 10 -32.58 -17.91 -34.26
C SER A 10 -31.85 -16.67 -33.75
N GLN A 11 -32.58 -15.55 -33.68
CA GLN A 11 -32.13 -14.33 -33.00
C GLN A 11 -31.83 -14.68 -31.54
N ARG A 12 -30.54 -14.71 -31.17
CA ARG A 12 -30.11 -14.78 -29.77
C ARG A 12 -30.57 -13.50 -29.07
N VAL A 13 -31.73 -13.56 -28.41
CA VAL A 13 -32.20 -12.50 -27.51
C VAL A 13 -31.13 -12.28 -26.43
N PRO A 14 -30.59 -11.06 -26.28
CA PRO A 14 -29.59 -10.78 -25.28
C PRO A 14 -30.20 -10.93 -23.88
N ASN A 15 -29.67 -11.83 -23.06
CA ASN A 15 -30.13 -12.02 -21.69
C ASN A 15 -29.78 -10.79 -20.83
N TYR A 16 -30.72 -9.84 -20.75
CA TYR A 16 -30.59 -8.60 -19.96
C TYR A 16 -30.38 -8.88 -18.47
N PHE A 17 -30.90 -9.99 -17.96
CA PHE A 17 -30.68 -10.45 -16.59
C PHE A 17 -29.21 -10.83 -16.34
N LEU A 18 -28.60 -11.61 -17.23
CA LEU A 18 -27.17 -11.93 -17.15
C LEU A 18 -26.30 -10.68 -17.24
N ARG A 19 -26.64 -9.74 -18.13
CA ARG A 19 -25.90 -8.47 -18.26
C ARG A 19 -26.00 -7.63 -16.99
N ARG A 20 -27.18 -7.51 -16.38
CA ARG A 20 -27.36 -6.77 -15.12
C ARG A 20 -26.62 -7.44 -13.96
N LEU A 21 -26.64 -8.77 -13.89
CA LEU A 21 -25.94 -9.53 -12.86
C LEU A 21 -24.42 -9.41 -13.01
N LEU A 22 -23.88 -9.46 -14.24
CA LEU A 22 -22.47 -9.19 -14.52
C LEU A 22 -22.06 -7.77 -14.16
N VAL A 23 -22.86 -6.76 -14.52
CA VAL A 23 -22.58 -5.37 -14.15
C VAL A 23 -22.61 -5.19 -12.64
N ALA A 24 -23.56 -5.80 -11.92
CA ALA A 24 -23.62 -5.77 -10.48
C ALA A 24 -22.39 -6.43 -9.83
N ILE A 25 -21.93 -7.58 -10.33
CA ILE A 25 -20.70 -8.24 -9.85
C ILE A 25 -19.47 -7.37 -10.11
N ILE A 26 -19.36 -6.77 -11.31
CA ILE A 26 -18.25 -5.88 -11.64
C ILE A 26 -18.27 -4.67 -10.70
N LEU A 27 -19.43 -4.03 -10.52
CA LEU A 27 -19.58 -2.84 -9.69
C LEU A 27 -19.28 -3.14 -8.21
N LEU A 28 -19.78 -4.26 -7.70
CA LEU A 28 -19.51 -4.72 -6.34
C LEU A 28 -18.03 -5.09 -6.13
N GLY A 29 -17.41 -5.74 -7.12
CA GLY A 29 -15.97 -5.98 -7.15
C GLY A 29 -15.16 -4.68 -7.19
N THR A 30 -15.64 -3.66 -7.91
CA THR A 30 -15.00 -2.33 -8.00
C THR A 30 -15.09 -1.59 -6.67
N VAL A 31 -16.24 -1.64 -6.00
CA VAL A 31 -16.43 -1.06 -4.67
C VAL A 31 -15.57 -1.77 -3.63
N ALA A 32 -15.53 -3.10 -3.65
CA ALA A 32 -14.65 -3.88 -2.76
C ALA A 32 -13.15 -3.55 -2.98
N LEU A 33 -12.76 -3.23 -4.21
CA LEU A 33 -11.41 -2.79 -4.59
C LEU A 33 -11.01 -1.45 -3.97
N PHE A 34 -11.98 -0.53 -3.81
CA PHE A 34 -11.75 0.78 -3.21
C PHE A 34 -11.76 0.75 -1.69
N VAL A 35 -12.58 -0.13 -1.09
CA VAL A 35 -12.79 -0.16 0.36
C VAL A 35 -11.83 -1.11 1.08
N TYR A 36 -11.50 -2.28 0.50
CA TYR A 36 -10.65 -3.27 1.14
C TYR A 36 -9.20 -3.23 0.63
N ASN A 37 -8.30 -2.75 1.50
CA ASN A 37 -6.84 -2.79 1.27
C ASN A 37 -6.28 -4.18 0.88
N PRO A 38 -6.72 -5.31 1.48
CA PRO A 38 -6.28 -6.65 1.06
C PRO A 38 -6.64 -6.95 -0.40
N THR A 39 -7.86 -6.60 -0.80
CA THR A 39 -8.38 -6.80 -2.16
C THR A 39 -7.60 -5.98 -3.18
N ARG A 40 -7.16 -4.77 -2.81
CA ARG A 40 -6.35 -3.92 -3.69
C ARG A 40 -4.96 -4.51 -3.95
N GLU A 41 -4.29 -5.05 -2.93
CA GLU A 41 -2.99 -5.73 -3.10
C GLU A 41 -3.15 -7.03 -3.89
N PHE A 42 -4.23 -7.80 -3.65
CA PHE A 42 -4.56 -8.99 -4.43
C PHE A 42 -4.76 -8.64 -5.91
N VAL A 43 -5.60 -7.65 -6.23
CA VAL A 43 -5.85 -7.23 -7.61
C VAL A 43 -4.58 -6.72 -8.29
N LYS A 44 -3.71 -5.96 -7.60
CA LYS A 44 -2.42 -5.56 -8.17
C LYS A 44 -1.58 -6.76 -8.57
N THR A 45 -1.46 -7.75 -7.68
CA THR A 45 -0.72 -9.00 -7.96
C THR A 45 -1.35 -9.78 -9.12
N THR A 46 -2.67 -9.94 -9.13
CA THR A 46 -3.40 -10.65 -10.18
C THR A 46 -3.35 -9.93 -11.52
N VAL A 47 -3.39 -8.61 -11.55
CA VAL A 47 -3.29 -7.83 -12.80
C VAL A 47 -1.86 -7.87 -13.34
N LEU A 48 -0.87 -7.67 -12.46
CA LEU A 48 0.56 -7.67 -12.82
C LEU A 48 0.99 -9.00 -13.46
N LEU A 49 0.54 -10.14 -12.91
CA LEU A 49 0.90 -11.46 -13.42
C LEU A 49 -0.13 -12.02 -14.41
N GLY A 50 -1.40 -11.69 -14.25
CA GLY A 50 -2.50 -12.16 -15.09
C GLY A 50 -2.50 -11.56 -16.48
N MET A 51 -2.17 -10.28 -16.65
CA MET A 51 -2.08 -9.68 -17.99
C MET A 51 -0.98 -10.34 -18.85
N PRO A 52 0.27 -10.48 -18.37
CA PRO A 52 1.30 -11.26 -19.08
C PRO A 52 0.88 -12.71 -19.33
N ALA A 53 0.27 -13.38 -18.35
CA ALA A 53 -0.17 -14.76 -18.51
C ALA A 53 -1.23 -14.90 -19.61
N LEU A 54 -2.17 -13.95 -19.72
CA LEU A 54 -3.18 -13.91 -20.79
C LEU A 54 -2.55 -13.65 -22.16
N VAL A 55 -1.55 -12.78 -22.24
CA VAL A 55 -0.80 -12.53 -23.48
C VAL A 55 -0.06 -13.80 -23.92
N VAL A 56 0.66 -14.45 -22.99
CA VAL A 56 1.39 -15.71 -23.24
C VAL A 56 0.43 -16.83 -23.63
N TRP A 57 -0.73 -16.93 -22.98
CA TRP A 57 -1.78 -17.89 -23.35
C TRP A 57 -2.32 -17.60 -24.75
N SER A 58 -2.71 -16.35 -25.03
CA SER A 58 -3.23 -15.94 -26.33
C SER A 58 -2.24 -16.26 -27.45
N TYR A 59 -0.95 -16.01 -27.20
CA TYR A 59 0.14 -16.36 -28.10
C TYR A 59 0.28 -17.87 -28.30
N ARG A 60 0.23 -18.67 -27.22
CA ARG A 60 0.30 -20.14 -27.25
C ARG A 60 -0.79 -20.79 -28.10
N ARG A 61 -2.01 -20.22 -28.17
CA ARG A 61 -3.13 -20.77 -28.97
C ARG A 61 -2.88 -20.77 -30.48
N ARG A 62 -1.94 -19.96 -30.98
CA ARG A 62 -1.66 -19.82 -32.42
C ARG A 62 -0.66 -20.85 -32.95
N PHE A 63 0.01 -21.61 -32.08
CA PHE A 63 1.02 -22.58 -32.48
C PHE A 63 0.49 -24.01 -32.51
N ILE A 64 0.98 -24.80 -33.48
CA ILE A 64 0.70 -26.22 -33.60
C ILE A 64 1.17 -26.93 -32.31
N ARG A 65 0.35 -27.87 -31.82
CA ARG A 65 0.66 -28.65 -30.62
C ARG A 65 2.02 -29.34 -30.79
N PHE A 66 2.81 -29.42 -29.71
CA PHE A 66 4.13 -30.06 -29.68
C PHE A 66 5.29 -29.36 -30.43
N SER A 67 5.14 -28.11 -30.87
CA SER A 67 6.30 -27.33 -31.34
C SER A 67 7.22 -26.93 -30.18
N TRP A 68 8.50 -26.68 -30.46
CA TRP A 68 9.46 -26.17 -29.46
C TRP A 68 8.98 -24.85 -28.83
N THR A 69 8.36 -23.96 -29.61
CA THR A 69 7.75 -22.70 -29.15
C THR A 69 6.56 -22.92 -28.22
N TRP A 70 5.83 -24.04 -28.37
CA TRP A 70 4.74 -24.42 -27.49
C TRP A 70 5.24 -24.87 -26.12
N TRP A 71 6.38 -25.57 -26.06
CA TRP A 71 7.03 -25.96 -24.80
C TRP A 71 7.56 -24.75 -24.04
N THR A 72 8.26 -23.82 -24.71
CA THR A 72 8.76 -22.60 -24.05
C THR A 72 7.63 -21.74 -23.48
N CYS A 73 6.54 -21.55 -24.23
CA CYS A 73 5.35 -20.85 -23.71
C CYS A 73 4.74 -21.56 -22.50
N THR A 74 4.73 -22.89 -22.48
CA THR A 74 4.16 -23.66 -21.36
C THR A 74 5.02 -23.54 -20.10
N ILE A 75 6.36 -23.57 -20.24
CA ILE A 75 7.29 -23.34 -19.14
C ILE A 75 7.13 -21.93 -18.57
N VAL A 76 7.06 -20.91 -19.44
CA VAL A 76 6.84 -19.52 -19.02
C VAL A 76 5.51 -19.37 -18.27
N LEU A 77 4.44 -20.01 -18.74
CA LEU A 77 3.12 -19.97 -18.10
C LEU A 77 3.15 -20.66 -16.73
N LEU A 78 3.84 -21.80 -16.62
CA LEU A 78 4.08 -22.47 -15.33
C LEU A 78 4.88 -21.59 -14.36
N ALA A 79 5.93 -20.92 -14.85
CA ALA A 79 6.73 -20.00 -14.04
C ALA A 79 5.88 -18.82 -13.53
N LEU A 80 5.00 -18.25 -14.36
CA LEU A 80 4.07 -17.19 -13.96
C LEU A 80 3.07 -17.67 -12.90
N ILE A 81 2.54 -18.91 -13.04
CA ILE A 81 1.64 -19.51 -12.04
C ILE A 81 2.39 -19.76 -10.72
N ALA A 82 3.58 -20.34 -10.77
CA ALA A 82 4.39 -20.59 -9.58
C ALA A 82 4.74 -19.27 -8.86
N GLY A 83 5.13 -18.24 -9.60
CA GLY A 83 5.37 -16.90 -9.05
C GLY A 83 4.13 -16.27 -8.45
N TYR A 84 2.95 -16.48 -9.05
CA TYR A 84 1.67 -16.02 -8.51
C TYR A 84 1.33 -16.69 -7.19
N VAL A 85 1.42 -18.03 -7.11
CA VAL A 85 1.18 -18.78 -5.87
C VAL A 85 2.16 -18.33 -4.78
N PHE A 86 3.43 -18.16 -5.11
CA PHE A 86 4.44 -17.67 -4.17
C PHE A 86 4.11 -16.27 -3.63
N MET A 87 3.66 -15.34 -4.49
CA MET A 87 3.21 -14.02 -4.04
C MET A 87 1.96 -14.07 -3.16
N LEU A 88 1.02 -14.97 -3.44
CA LEU A 88 -0.18 -15.16 -2.61
C LEU A 88 0.13 -15.69 -1.22
N LEU A 89 1.13 -16.56 -1.08
CA LEU A 89 1.52 -17.09 0.23
C LEU A 89 2.11 -16.01 1.15
N GLY A 90 2.83 -15.02 0.59
CA GLY A 90 3.40 -13.91 1.37
C GLY A 90 2.48 -12.69 1.55
N LEU A 91 1.29 -12.70 0.96
CA LEU A 91 0.32 -11.59 1.05
C LEU A 91 -0.18 -11.29 2.48
N PRO A 92 -0.58 -12.28 3.32
CA PRO A 92 -1.08 -11.98 4.67
C PRO A 92 -0.01 -11.29 5.53
N GLU A 93 1.24 -11.74 5.44
CA GLU A 93 2.37 -11.14 6.15
C GLU A 93 2.59 -9.68 5.73
N ARG A 94 2.60 -9.40 4.42
CA ARG A 94 2.79 -8.05 3.88
C ARG A 94 1.68 -7.09 4.31
N ILE A 95 0.44 -7.59 4.38
CA ILE A 95 -0.71 -6.79 4.82
C ILE A 95 -0.55 -6.44 6.31
N ALA A 96 -0.19 -7.41 7.15
CA ALA A 96 0.00 -7.18 8.58
C ALA A 96 1.15 -6.23 8.89
N VAL A 97 2.29 -6.39 8.20
CA VAL A 97 3.42 -5.47 8.33
C VAL A 97 2.99 -4.05 7.93
N LYS A 98 2.27 -3.88 6.82
CA LYS A 98 1.78 -2.56 6.39
C LYS A 98 0.77 -1.96 7.36
N SER A 99 -0.11 -2.76 7.97
CA SER A 99 -1.05 -2.25 8.96
C SER A 99 -0.34 -1.78 10.23
N ILE A 100 0.66 -2.54 10.71
CA ILE A 100 1.49 -2.15 11.85
C ILE A 100 2.20 -0.83 11.57
N GLU A 101 2.84 -0.70 10.40
CA GLU A 101 3.54 0.54 10.05
C GLU A 101 2.60 1.74 9.95
N ARG A 102 1.38 1.52 9.47
CA ARG A 102 0.36 2.58 9.38
C ARG A 102 -0.12 3.00 10.77
N GLU A 103 -0.45 2.05 11.63
CA GLU A 103 -0.88 2.34 13.01
C GLU A 103 0.22 3.05 13.79
N ALA A 104 1.45 2.56 13.71
CA ALA A 104 2.61 3.21 14.33
C ALA A 104 2.85 4.62 13.79
N GLY A 105 2.70 4.82 12.47
CA GLY A 105 2.79 6.15 11.84
C GLY A 105 1.70 7.12 12.32
N ILE A 106 0.49 6.63 12.59
CA ILE A 106 -0.58 7.46 13.18
C ILE A 106 -0.20 7.90 14.60
N TYR A 107 0.31 6.97 15.43
CA TYR A 107 0.77 7.31 16.77
C TYR A 107 1.94 8.30 16.76
N LEU A 108 2.87 8.15 15.81
CA LEU A 108 3.98 9.07 15.61
C LEU A 108 3.50 10.51 15.35
N VAL A 109 2.57 10.69 14.41
CA VAL A 109 2.00 12.01 14.07
C VAL A 109 1.19 12.59 15.22
N GLN A 110 0.54 11.74 16.02
CA GLN A 110 -0.19 12.16 17.23
C GLN A 110 0.71 12.48 18.43
N GLY A 111 2.04 12.36 18.30
CA GLY A 111 2.99 12.55 19.41
C GLY A 111 2.96 11.43 20.45
N GLN A 112 2.29 10.30 20.17
CA GLN A 112 2.26 9.12 21.03
C GLN A 112 3.46 8.21 20.75
N TYR A 113 4.68 8.73 20.97
CA TYR A 113 5.93 8.05 20.60
C TYR A 113 6.08 6.67 21.23
N ASP A 114 5.75 6.51 22.52
CA ASP A 114 5.90 5.22 23.21
C ASP A 114 4.98 4.13 22.61
N ARG A 115 3.75 4.51 22.24
CA ARG A 115 2.81 3.60 21.54
C ARG A 115 3.27 3.28 20.12
N ALA A 116 3.88 4.23 19.43
CA ALA A 116 4.46 4.00 18.11
C ALA A 116 5.62 2.98 18.19
N ILE A 117 6.49 3.10 19.19
CA ILE A 117 7.59 2.14 19.44
C ILE A 117 7.02 0.74 19.72
N GLU A 118 6.03 0.64 20.61
CA GLU A 118 5.42 -0.65 20.94
C GLU A 118 4.74 -1.31 19.75
N LYS A 119 4.07 -0.51 18.89
CA LYS A 119 3.55 -1.03 17.63
C LYS A 119 4.65 -1.49 16.68
N TYR A 120 5.74 -0.74 16.53
CA TYR A 120 6.85 -1.20 15.70
C TYR A 120 7.48 -2.50 16.21
N ARG A 121 7.46 -2.76 17.52
CA ARG A 121 7.91 -4.05 18.09
C ARG A 121 7.12 -5.26 17.58
N GLU A 122 5.85 -5.09 17.18
CA GLU A 122 5.06 -6.17 16.59
C GLU A 122 5.66 -6.69 15.26
N LEU A 123 6.52 -5.91 14.58
CA LEU A 123 7.23 -6.34 13.37
C LEU A 123 8.23 -7.48 13.61
N GLU A 124 8.67 -7.70 14.86
CA GLU A 124 9.55 -8.81 15.21
C GLU A 124 8.92 -10.17 14.89
N ARG A 125 7.58 -10.28 15.00
CA ARG A 125 6.82 -11.51 14.68
C ARG A 125 6.91 -11.93 13.22
N TYR A 126 7.34 -11.04 12.33
CA TYR A 126 7.45 -11.26 10.89
C TYR A 126 8.91 -11.36 10.42
N ASP A 127 9.85 -11.62 11.34
CA ASP A 127 11.29 -11.68 11.06
C ASP A 127 11.82 -10.40 10.39
N ARG A 128 11.24 -9.24 10.77
CA ARG A 128 11.60 -7.91 10.25
C ARG A 128 12.38 -7.08 11.27
N LYS A 129 13.26 -7.72 12.05
CA LYS A 129 14.01 -7.07 13.14
C LYS A 129 14.79 -5.82 12.70
N ASN A 130 15.55 -5.90 11.61
CA ASN A 130 16.30 -4.75 11.09
C ASN A 130 15.39 -3.57 10.71
N ARG A 131 14.19 -3.85 10.19
CA ARG A 131 13.21 -2.83 9.80
C ARG A 131 12.57 -2.20 11.03
N MET A 132 12.26 -3.01 12.03
CA MET A 132 11.78 -2.58 13.34
C MET A 132 12.76 -1.63 14.01
N GLU A 133 14.03 -2.04 14.18
CA GLU A 133 15.06 -1.24 14.85
C GLU A 133 15.26 0.11 14.17
N ARG A 134 15.32 0.13 12.84
CA ARG A 134 15.41 1.38 12.08
C ARG A 134 14.22 2.30 12.34
N LYS A 135 12.99 1.74 12.38
CA LYS A 135 11.78 2.51 12.63
C LYS A 135 11.67 3.01 14.06
N ILE A 136 12.07 2.20 15.04
CA ILE A 136 12.14 2.63 16.44
C ILE A 136 13.15 3.77 16.59
N GLY A 137 14.34 3.67 15.98
CA GLY A 137 15.33 4.76 16.01
C GLY A 137 14.84 6.04 15.33
N GLU A 138 14.05 5.95 14.25
CA GLU A 138 13.37 7.11 13.66
C GLU A 138 12.38 7.75 14.66
N VAL A 139 11.59 6.94 15.38
CA VAL A 139 10.63 7.42 16.39
C VAL A 139 11.34 8.08 17.57
N GLU A 140 12.43 7.48 18.06
CA GLU A 140 13.22 8.00 19.18
C GLU A 140 13.79 9.38 18.86
N LYS A 141 14.37 9.56 17.67
CA LYS A 141 14.83 10.89 17.22
C LYS A 141 13.69 11.93 17.19
N GLN A 142 12.53 11.52 16.70
CA GLN A 142 11.36 12.41 16.66
C GLN A 142 10.85 12.77 18.07
N LYS A 143 10.97 11.84 19.02
CA LYS A 143 10.69 12.08 20.44
C LYS A 143 11.67 13.10 21.02
N GLU A 144 12.97 12.95 20.76
CA GLU A 144 14.00 13.90 21.19
C GLU A 144 13.73 15.32 20.65
N TYR A 145 13.39 15.45 19.37
CA TYR A 145 13.03 16.77 18.79
C TYR A 145 11.80 17.38 19.47
N HIS A 146 10.80 16.55 19.80
CA HIS A 146 9.62 17.01 20.53
C HIS A 146 9.98 17.48 21.94
N GLU A 147 10.86 16.77 22.65
CA GLU A 147 11.34 17.15 23.98
C GLU A 147 12.12 18.47 23.93
N SER A 148 13.01 18.65 22.95
CA SER A 148 13.73 19.91 22.72
C SER A 148 12.77 21.07 22.45
N TYR A 149 11.74 20.86 21.63
CA TYR A 149 10.70 21.87 21.40
C TYR A 149 9.96 22.25 22.69
N GLN A 150 9.56 21.26 23.51
CA GLN A 150 8.88 21.52 24.78
C GLN A 150 9.78 22.26 25.78
N GLN A 151 11.08 21.93 25.81
CA GLN A 151 12.06 22.62 26.64
C GLN A 151 12.21 24.09 26.21
N ALA A 152 12.40 24.35 24.91
CA ALA A 152 12.48 25.70 24.38
C ALA A 152 11.21 26.51 24.70
N ARG A 153 10.02 25.89 24.54
CA ARG A 153 8.75 26.53 24.89
C ARG A 153 8.66 26.92 26.37
N LYS A 154 9.21 26.12 27.29
CA LYS A 154 9.28 26.48 28.72
C LYS A 154 10.23 27.66 28.95
N MET A 155 11.40 27.66 28.32
CA MET A 155 12.37 28.75 28.42
C MET A 155 11.81 30.09 27.93
N VAL A 156 10.99 30.08 26.88
CA VAL A 156 10.25 31.27 26.41
C VAL A 156 9.34 31.83 27.52
N VAL A 157 8.58 30.96 28.20
CA VAL A 157 7.68 31.37 29.30
C VAL A 157 8.48 31.89 30.50
N GLU A 158 9.67 31.35 30.73
CA GLU A 158 10.59 31.79 31.79
C GLU A 158 11.36 33.08 31.42
N GLY A 159 11.20 33.59 30.20
CA GLY A 159 11.85 34.81 29.70
C GLY A 159 13.28 34.61 29.19
N ASN A 160 13.76 33.36 29.07
CA ASN A 160 15.07 33.03 28.52
C ASN A 160 15.00 32.81 27.00
N TYR A 161 14.80 33.92 26.27
CA TYR A 161 14.55 33.89 24.81
C TYR A 161 15.78 33.50 23.98
N THR A 162 16.99 33.86 24.41
CA THR A 162 18.22 33.57 23.68
C THR A 162 18.52 32.08 23.63
N GLU A 163 18.34 31.39 24.75
CA GLU A 163 18.57 29.95 24.82
C GLU A 163 17.44 29.14 24.18
N ALA A 164 16.20 29.61 24.31
CA ALA A 164 15.06 29.03 23.59
C ALA A 164 15.26 29.08 22.07
N ARG A 165 15.73 30.22 21.53
CA ARG A 165 16.00 30.39 20.11
C ARG A 165 17.05 29.41 19.60
N ARG A 166 18.16 29.25 20.35
CA ARG A 166 19.23 28.29 20.01
C ARG A 166 18.69 26.87 19.89
N ILE A 167 17.88 26.43 20.86
CA ILE A 167 17.32 25.07 20.84
C ILE A 167 16.35 24.89 19.66
N LEU A 168 15.53 25.91 19.34
CA LEU A 168 14.59 25.83 18.23
C LEU A 168 15.28 25.81 16.86
N GLU A 169 16.40 26.52 16.70
CA GLU A 169 17.21 26.52 15.47
C GLU A 169 17.95 25.18 15.24
N GLU A 170 18.22 24.42 16.31
CA GLU A 170 18.84 23.09 16.23
C GLU A 170 17.86 21.99 15.77
N ILE A 171 16.54 22.26 15.76
CA ILE A 171 15.54 21.28 15.32
C ILE A 171 15.58 21.15 13.78
N PRO A 172 15.81 19.94 13.24
CA PRO A 172 15.97 19.77 11.80
C PRO A 172 14.63 19.82 11.05
N LEU A 173 14.72 20.11 9.74
CA LEU A 173 13.57 20.27 8.83
C LEU A 173 12.68 19.02 8.71
N ASP A 174 13.23 17.83 8.98
CA ASP A 174 12.53 16.55 8.93
C ASP A 174 11.82 16.19 10.24
N ALA A 175 11.94 17.02 11.28
CA ALA A 175 11.22 16.85 12.53
C ALA A 175 9.73 17.15 12.35
N ILE A 176 8.87 16.31 12.95
CA ILE A 176 7.41 16.52 12.94
C ILE A 176 7.03 17.83 13.63
N VAL A 177 7.82 18.23 14.63
CA VAL A 177 7.63 19.48 15.40
C VAL A 177 8.23 20.72 14.72
N TYR A 178 8.86 20.56 13.56
CA TYR A 178 9.53 21.67 12.87
C TYR A 178 8.59 22.86 12.55
N PRO A 179 7.37 22.64 12.02
CA PRO A 179 6.45 23.75 11.75
C PRO A 179 6.10 24.55 13.02
N GLN A 180 5.92 23.86 14.15
CA GLN A 180 5.62 24.49 15.45
C GLN A 180 6.85 25.21 16.02
N ALA A 181 8.05 24.67 15.82
CA ALA A 181 9.30 25.32 16.20
C ALA A 181 9.51 26.62 15.42
N GLN A 182 9.26 26.60 14.10
CA GLN A 182 9.37 27.76 13.23
C GLN A 182 8.34 28.83 13.56
N GLU A 183 7.11 28.45 13.90
CA GLU A 183 6.08 29.38 14.36
C GLU A 183 6.52 30.10 15.64
N LEU A 184 7.04 29.35 16.62
CA LEU A 184 7.54 29.91 17.88
C LEU A 184 8.74 30.85 17.65
N LEU A 185 9.66 30.48 16.77
CA LEU A 185 10.79 31.34 16.38
C LEU A 185 10.32 32.67 15.78
N ARG A 186 9.29 32.64 14.92
CA ARG A 186 8.75 33.84 14.28
C ARG A 186 8.07 34.77 15.28
N ASP A 187 7.42 34.21 16.29
CA ASP A 187 6.76 35.01 17.32
C ASP A 187 7.80 35.70 18.23
N LEU A 188 8.90 35.02 18.54
CA LEU A 188 10.05 35.60 19.26
C LEU A 188 10.80 36.71 18.51
N GLU A 189 10.65 36.80 17.19
CA GLU A 189 11.30 37.84 16.36
C GLU A 189 10.48 39.14 16.28
N LYS A 190 9.20 39.09 16.67
CA LYS A 190 8.29 40.25 16.65
C LYS A 190 8.29 41.04 17.96
N ASP A 191 8.73 40.41 19.05
CA ASP A 191 8.87 41.00 20.39
C ASP A 191 10.27 41.59 20.61
#